data_AF-A0A944BKW6-F1
#
_entry.id   AF-A0A944BKW6-F1
#
_cell.length_a   1.000
_cell.length_b   1.000
_cell.length_c   1.000
_cell.angle_alpha   90.00
_cell.angle_beta   90.00
_cell.angle_gamma   90.00
#
_symmetry.space_group_name_H-M   'P 1'
#
loop_
_entity.id
_entity.type
_entity.pdbx_description
1 polymer ?
#
loop_
_entity_poly.entity_id
_entity_poly.type
_entity_poly.pdbx_seq_one_letter_code
_entity_poly.pdbx_strand_id
1 'polypeptide(L)'
;GFGGFVKAKFNNRVMRVDDKAEILILGNAHTNGSEPGVVWVSYDANENGIADDEWYELAGSEDNRSVKNYTITYYKPSAADDNSTKAIDNYIRWKDNNNATGWIPKNTFHNQSYYPAWVTADSISFTGTLLPDNAVDVNGDGSYYSLVPYEWGYVDNYPYSEQDKNIFDIDNAIDSAGNKVILPGVDFIMIQSAIHAIHGNIGESSTEVSKICEAEQIITSICNSTIVNSYVVDKELIFTEPLSETAYLFSVEGKCLFQIDSGVNRFDLKVLPRGIYIIKSKNFVLKIVV
;
A
#
# COMPACT_ATOMS: atom_id res chain seq x y z
N GLY A 1 16.64 0.43 -4.50
CA GLY A 1 17.35 1.73 -4.52
C GLY A 1 16.44 2.83 -3.97
N PHE A 2 16.97 4.00 -3.59
CA PHE A 2 16.18 5.05 -2.96
C PHE A 2 15.35 5.87 -3.95
N GLY A 3 14.17 6.31 -3.50
CA GLY A 3 13.48 7.46 -4.06
C GLY A 3 12.38 7.15 -5.07
N GLY A 4 12.36 5.96 -5.67
CA GLY A 4 11.20 5.49 -6.44
C GLY A 4 9.93 5.53 -5.58
N PHE A 5 8.80 5.93 -6.17
CA PHE A 5 7.55 6.08 -5.43
C PHE A 5 6.32 5.78 -6.27
N VAL A 6 5.22 5.46 -5.57
CA VAL A 6 3.86 5.46 -6.12
C VAL A 6 3.04 6.55 -5.45
N LYS A 7 2.18 7.22 -6.22
CA LYS A 7 1.18 8.16 -5.69
C LYS A 7 -0.22 7.67 -6.03
N ALA A 8 -1.14 7.76 -5.10
CA ALA A 8 -2.53 7.38 -5.29
C ALA A 8 -3.47 8.41 -4.65
N LYS A 9 -4.69 8.47 -5.19
CA LYS A 9 -5.82 9.20 -4.64
C LYS A 9 -6.83 8.19 -4.08
N PHE A 10 -7.37 8.45 -2.90
CA PHE A 10 -8.49 7.66 -2.38
C PHE A 10 -9.80 8.03 -3.08
N ASN A 11 -10.68 7.06 -3.28
CA ASN A 11 -12.00 7.31 -3.90
C ASN A 11 -12.84 8.28 -3.06
N ASN A 12 -12.76 8.15 -1.74
CA ASN A 12 -13.32 9.09 -0.76
C ASN A 12 -12.20 9.44 0.22
N ARG A 13 -12.28 10.64 0.82
CA ARG A 13 -11.40 11.05 1.91
C ARG A 13 -11.41 10.00 3.02
N VAL A 14 -10.23 9.53 3.42
CA VAL A 14 -10.07 8.69 4.61
C VAL A 14 -10.09 9.62 5.81
N MET A 15 -11.15 9.53 6.61
CA MET A 15 -11.33 10.42 7.76
C MET A 15 -10.44 9.98 8.91
N ARG A 16 -9.80 10.93 9.58
CA ARG A 16 -9.10 10.69 10.84
C ARG A 16 -10.08 10.18 11.89
N VAL A 17 -9.67 9.17 12.66
CA VAL A 17 -10.42 8.65 13.81
C VAL A 17 -9.50 8.58 15.02
N ASP A 18 -9.87 9.27 16.10
CA ASP A 18 -9.08 9.26 17.33
C ASP A 18 -8.80 7.82 17.80
N ASP A 19 -7.54 7.57 18.20
CA ASP A 19 -7.03 6.31 18.74
C ASP A 19 -7.17 5.09 17.80
N LYS A 20 -7.17 5.30 16.47
CA LYS A 20 -7.23 4.22 15.48
C LYS A 20 -6.36 4.48 14.26
N ALA A 21 -5.77 3.42 13.72
CA ALA A 21 -5.18 3.44 12.40
C ALA A 21 -6.25 3.31 11.30
N GLU A 22 -6.16 4.14 10.26
CA GLU A 22 -7.21 4.27 9.24
C GLU A 22 -6.81 3.72 7.88
N ILE A 23 -5.53 3.42 7.65
CA ILE A 23 -5.02 2.98 6.34
C ILE A 23 -4.33 1.64 6.48
N LEU A 24 -4.66 0.67 5.63
CA LEU A 24 -3.90 -0.56 5.45
C LEU A 24 -3.08 -0.47 4.17
N ILE A 25 -1.78 -0.74 4.27
CA ILE A 25 -0.88 -0.80 3.13
C ILE A 25 -0.11 -2.11 3.18
N LEU A 26 -0.29 -2.95 2.16
CA LEU A 26 0.35 -4.26 2.08
C LEU A 26 1.48 -4.23 1.05
N GLY A 27 2.57 -4.93 1.35
CA GLY A 27 3.70 -5.18 0.46
C GLY A 27 3.82 -6.66 0.09
N ASN A 28 5.03 -7.10 -0.23
CA ASN A 28 5.38 -8.51 -0.47
C ASN A 28 6.41 -9.04 0.55
N ALA A 29 6.69 -8.28 1.61
CA ALA A 29 7.59 -8.65 2.67
C ALA A 29 7.38 -10.09 3.17
N HIS A 30 8.47 -10.72 3.56
CA HIS A 30 8.48 -12.05 4.14
C HIS A 30 9.51 -12.11 5.28
N THR A 31 9.55 -13.20 6.03
CA THR A 31 10.53 -13.39 7.10
C THR A 31 11.95 -13.15 6.56
N ASN A 32 12.67 -12.20 7.16
CA ASN A 32 14.03 -11.78 6.77
C ASN A 32 14.16 -11.10 5.40
N GLY A 33 13.04 -10.70 4.79
CA GLY A 33 12.96 -9.97 3.53
C GLY A 33 12.03 -8.77 3.69
N SER A 34 12.45 -7.82 4.53
CA SER A 34 11.75 -6.57 4.80
C SER A 34 12.40 -5.43 4.00
N GLU A 35 11.64 -4.71 3.17
CA GLU A 35 12.15 -3.62 2.31
C GLU A 35 11.42 -2.28 2.57
N PRO A 36 11.54 -1.73 3.80
CA PRO A 36 10.77 -0.58 4.29
C PRO A 36 10.64 0.62 3.34
N GLY A 37 9.40 1.04 3.13
CA GLY A 37 9.04 2.30 2.46
C GLY A 37 8.41 3.32 3.41
N VAL A 38 8.69 4.60 3.17
CA VAL A 38 8.09 5.72 3.91
C VAL A 38 6.75 6.09 3.30
N VAL A 39 5.77 6.41 4.15
CA VAL A 39 4.44 6.87 3.76
C VAL A 39 4.35 8.37 3.92
N TRP A 40 3.84 9.02 2.88
CA TRP A 40 3.44 10.43 2.90
C TRP A 40 1.95 10.52 2.61
N VAL A 41 1.27 11.43 3.27
CA VAL A 41 -0.16 11.70 3.07
C VAL A 41 -0.38 13.18 2.78
N SER A 42 -1.48 13.49 2.08
CA SER A 42 -1.89 14.87 1.84
C SER A 42 -3.41 15.00 1.96
N TYR A 43 -3.83 16.11 2.57
CA TYR A 43 -5.21 16.53 2.71
C TYR A 43 -5.52 17.55 1.62
N ASP A 44 -6.55 17.30 0.81
CA ASP A 44 -7.02 18.21 -0.25
C ASP A 44 -7.75 19.40 0.39
N ALA A 45 -6.96 20.38 0.83
CA ALA A 45 -7.44 21.53 1.61
C ALA A 45 -8.15 22.54 0.71
N ASN A 46 -7.79 22.58 -0.57
CA ASN A 46 -8.36 23.50 -1.55
C ASN A 46 -9.53 22.88 -2.35
N GLU A 47 -9.80 21.59 -2.15
CA GLU A 47 -10.89 20.80 -2.77
C GLU A 47 -10.81 20.72 -4.30
N ASN A 48 -9.61 20.81 -4.89
CA ASN A 48 -9.43 20.76 -6.35
C ASN A 48 -9.30 19.32 -6.89
N GLY A 49 -9.15 18.33 -6.02
CA GLY A 49 -8.99 16.92 -6.38
C GLY A 49 -7.63 16.54 -6.96
N ILE A 50 -6.61 17.40 -6.82
CA ILE A 50 -5.23 17.28 -7.30
C ILE A 50 -4.30 17.22 -6.08
N ALA A 51 -3.21 16.44 -6.18
CA ALA A 51 -2.26 16.26 -5.08
C ALA A 51 -1.22 17.39 -5.03
N ASP A 52 -1.68 18.64 -4.88
CA ASP A 52 -0.86 19.86 -4.87
C ASP A 52 -0.83 20.62 -3.54
N ASP A 53 -1.59 20.16 -2.55
CA ASP A 53 -1.49 20.60 -1.16
C ASP A 53 -0.26 20.02 -0.45
N GLU A 54 -0.05 20.44 0.81
CA GLU A 54 1.07 20.02 1.63
C GLU A 54 1.10 18.51 1.85
N TRP A 55 2.31 17.94 1.85
CA TRP A 55 2.57 16.53 2.10
C TRP A 55 3.20 16.35 3.46
N TYR A 56 2.66 15.42 4.24
CA TYR A 56 3.08 15.09 5.59
C TYR A 56 3.62 13.66 5.60
N GLU A 57 4.79 13.46 6.17
CA GLU A 57 5.31 12.10 6.40
C GLU A 57 4.50 11.48 7.55
N LEU A 58 4.16 10.20 7.46
CA LEU A 58 3.75 9.44 8.64
C LEU A 58 5.00 8.93 9.33
N ALA A 59 5.32 9.48 10.50
CA ALA A 59 6.48 9.06 11.28
C ALA A 59 6.39 7.56 11.63
N GLY A 60 7.55 6.91 11.73
CA GLY A 60 7.68 5.51 12.15
C GLY A 60 8.74 5.33 13.24
N SER A 61 9.03 4.09 13.61
CA SER A 61 9.94 3.79 14.73
C SER A 61 11.37 4.31 14.56
N GLU A 62 11.82 4.50 13.32
CA GLU A 62 13.17 4.95 12.97
C GLU A 62 13.26 6.44 12.65
N ASP A 63 12.21 7.23 12.89
CA ASP A 63 12.18 8.66 12.54
C ASP A 63 13.42 9.42 13.06
N ASN A 64 13.77 9.20 14.34
CA ASN A 64 14.93 9.81 15.00
C ASN A 64 16.30 9.36 14.45
N ARG A 65 16.35 8.26 13.69
CA ARG A 65 17.57 7.71 13.09
C ARG A 65 17.65 7.97 11.58
N SER A 66 16.63 8.59 11.02
CA SER A 66 16.49 8.81 9.58
C SER A 66 17.10 10.14 9.15
N VAL A 67 17.53 10.22 7.89
CA VAL A 67 18.03 11.46 7.29
C VAL A 67 16.91 12.10 6.48
N LYS A 68 16.35 13.20 6.99
CA LYS A 68 15.32 14.00 6.32
C LYS A 68 15.93 14.82 5.18
N ASN A 69 15.11 15.17 4.18
CA ASN A 69 15.54 15.94 3.01
C ASN A 69 16.75 15.33 2.27
N TYR A 70 16.90 14.01 2.34
CA TYR A 70 17.93 13.29 1.59
C TYR A 70 17.61 13.37 0.11
N THR A 71 18.59 13.80 -0.69
CA THR A 71 18.41 13.91 -2.14
C THR A 71 19.49 13.11 -2.85
N ILE A 72 19.07 12.18 -3.71
CA ILE A 72 19.96 11.39 -4.56
C ILE A 72 19.63 11.67 -6.03
N THR A 73 20.67 11.74 -6.84
CA THR A 73 20.58 11.90 -8.29
C THR A 73 21.19 10.69 -8.98
N TYR A 74 20.39 10.02 -9.80
CA TYR A 74 20.79 8.91 -10.66
C TYR A 74 21.07 9.43 -12.08
N TYR A 75 22.09 8.89 -12.73
CA TYR A 75 22.50 9.29 -14.08
C TYR A 75 22.23 8.15 -15.07
N LYS A 76 21.70 8.52 -16.24
CA LYS A 76 21.40 7.62 -17.34
C LYS A 76 22.69 6.89 -17.78
N PRO A 77 22.66 5.55 -17.92
CA PRO A 77 23.83 4.80 -18.38
C PRO A 77 24.12 5.09 -19.86
N SER A 78 25.31 4.71 -20.32
CA SER A 78 25.62 4.79 -21.74
C SER A 78 24.73 3.82 -22.54
N ALA A 79 24.43 4.14 -23.80
CA ALA A 79 23.65 3.22 -24.65
C ALA A 79 24.32 1.85 -24.84
N ALA A 80 25.65 1.78 -24.73
CA ALA A 80 26.38 0.52 -24.80
C ALA A 80 26.14 -0.34 -23.55
N ASP A 81 26.20 0.26 -22.37
CA ASP A 81 25.96 -0.43 -21.10
C ASP A 81 24.49 -0.81 -20.94
N ASP A 82 23.57 0.06 -21.36
CA ASP A 82 22.12 -0.15 -21.27
C ASP A 82 21.67 -1.33 -22.14
N ASN A 83 22.24 -1.47 -23.35
CA ASN A 83 21.97 -2.60 -24.26
C ASN A 83 22.76 -3.87 -23.91
N SER A 84 23.66 -3.83 -22.92
CA SER A 84 24.43 -5.00 -22.51
C SER A 84 23.55 -6.01 -21.77
N THR A 85 23.77 -7.29 -22.07
CA THR A 85 23.19 -8.44 -21.35
C THR A 85 24.16 -9.01 -20.30
N LYS A 86 25.31 -8.34 -20.08
CA LYS A 86 26.32 -8.74 -19.09
C LYS A 86 26.09 -8.00 -17.78
N ALA A 87 26.60 -8.57 -16.69
CA ALA A 87 26.72 -7.83 -15.44
C ALA A 87 27.68 -6.63 -15.62
N ILE A 88 27.33 -5.50 -15.01
CA ILE A 88 28.10 -4.25 -15.05
C ILE A 88 28.05 -3.64 -13.65
N ASP A 89 29.18 -3.65 -12.94
CA ASP A 89 29.26 -3.13 -11.57
C ASP A 89 29.01 -1.61 -11.52
N ASN A 90 29.47 -0.89 -12.54
CA ASN A 90 29.38 0.56 -12.68
C ASN A 90 28.29 0.99 -13.68
N TYR A 91 27.05 0.54 -13.44
CA TYR A 91 25.94 0.77 -14.37
C TYR A 91 25.20 2.09 -14.17
N ILE A 92 24.36 2.22 -13.13
CA ILE A 92 23.68 3.50 -12.83
C ILE A 92 24.52 4.27 -11.82
N ARG A 93 25.18 5.34 -12.26
CA ARG A 93 25.90 6.24 -11.35
C ARG A 93 24.91 6.97 -10.47
N TRP A 94 25.27 7.23 -9.22
CA TRP A 94 24.53 8.15 -8.36
C TRP A 94 25.43 9.11 -7.60
N LYS A 95 24.85 10.25 -7.20
CA LYS A 95 25.44 11.23 -6.29
C LYS A 95 24.35 11.76 -5.36
N ASP A 96 24.63 11.89 -4.08
CA ASP A 96 23.71 12.50 -3.12
C ASP A 96 24.07 13.95 -2.74
N ASN A 97 23.20 14.58 -1.95
CA ASN A 97 23.36 15.93 -1.42
C ASN A 97 24.44 16.06 -0.34
N ASN A 98 25.00 14.95 0.15
CA ASN A 98 26.17 14.91 1.03
C ASN A 98 27.49 14.71 0.26
N ASN A 99 27.44 14.71 -1.08
CA ASN A 99 28.54 14.42 -1.99
C ASN A 99 29.05 12.97 -1.97
N ALA A 100 28.33 12.03 -1.36
CA ALA A 100 28.60 10.62 -1.56
C ALA A 100 28.23 10.24 -3.00
N THR A 101 28.96 9.26 -3.53
CA THR A 101 28.76 8.76 -4.90
C THR A 101 28.93 7.26 -4.93
N GLY A 102 28.25 6.60 -5.86
CA GLY A 102 28.42 5.18 -6.10
C GLY A 102 27.69 4.72 -7.36
N TRP A 103 27.38 3.43 -7.40
CA TRP A 103 26.74 2.78 -8.54
C TRP A 103 25.63 1.83 -8.08
N ILE A 104 24.57 1.71 -8.87
CA ILE A 104 23.68 0.54 -8.83
C ILE A 104 24.14 -0.41 -9.94
N PRO A 105 24.57 -1.64 -9.62
CA PRO A 105 25.10 -2.59 -10.61
C PRO A 105 23.99 -3.23 -11.43
N LYS A 106 24.28 -3.59 -12.69
CA LYS A 106 23.42 -4.42 -13.53
C LYS A 106 23.77 -5.89 -13.32
N ASN A 107 22.76 -6.76 -13.23
CA ASN A 107 22.96 -8.20 -13.18
C ASN A 107 22.67 -8.87 -14.54
N THR A 108 22.93 -10.18 -14.66
CA THR A 108 22.69 -10.94 -15.89
C THR A 108 21.25 -11.48 -16.03
N PHE A 109 20.43 -11.35 -14.98
CA PHE A 109 19.07 -11.90 -14.94
C PHE A 109 18.03 -10.93 -15.51
N HIS A 110 18.33 -9.64 -15.51
CA HIS A 110 17.43 -8.56 -15.91
C HIS A 110 18.07 -7.70 -17.01
N ASN A 111 17.62 -7.92 -18.25
CA ASN A 111 18.16 -7.24 -19.42
C ASN A 111 17.57 -5.83 -19.64
N GLN A 112 16.47 -5.50 -18.97
CA GLN A 112 15.84 -4.18 -19.06
C GLN A 112 16.78 -3.08 -18.54
N SER A 113 16.54 -1.84 -19.00
CA SER A 113 17.19 -0.69 -18.38
C SER A 113 16.77 -0.57 -16.92
N TYR A 114 17.72 -0.24 -16.05
CA TYR A 114 17.39 0.12 -14.66
C TYR A 114 17.14 1.63 -14.55
N TYR A 115 17.43 2.39 -15.62
CA TYR A 115 17.05 3.78 -15.73
C TYR A 115 15.62 3.86 -16.28
N PRO A 116 14.73 4.70 -15.71
CA PRO A 116 13.32 4.69 -16.12
C PRO A 116 13.16 5.13 -17.58
N ALA A 117 12.53 4.27 -18.40
CA ALA A 117 12.37 4.50 -19.84
C ALA A 117 11.56 5.75 -20.19
N TRP A 118 10.72 6.22 -19.27
CA TRP A 118 9.92 7.44 -19.42
C TRP A 118 10.71 8.73 -19.15
N VAL A 119 11.94 8.65 -18.63
CA VAL A 119 12.81 9.80 -18.39
C VAL A 119 13.71 10.05 -19.59
N THR A 120 13.48 11.17 -20.29
CA THR A 120 14.32 11.58 -21.42
C THR A 120 15.62 12.23 -20.98
N ALA A 121 15.65 12.91 -19.83
CA ALA A 121 16.84 13.56 -19.28
C ALA A 121 17.96 12.57 -18.92
N ASP A 122 19.20 13.08 -18.89
CA ASP A 122 20.42 12.32 -18.54
C ASP A 122 20.57 12.06 -17.04
N SER A 123 19.72 12.66 -16.21
CA SER A 123 19.66 12.39 -14.79
C SER A 123 18.26 12.59 -14.23
N ILE A 124 17.96 11.90 -13.13
CA ILE A 124 16.76 12.06 -12.33
C ILE A 124 17.12 12.16 -10.86
N SER A 125 16.45 13.05 -10.13
CA SER A 125 16.67 13.24 -8.70
C SER A 125 15.42 12.91 -7.90
N PHE A 126 15.62 12.32 -6.74
CA PHE A 126 14.55 12.04 -5.77
C PHE A 126 14.94 12.63 -4.43
N THR A 127 13.96 13.24 -3.76
CA THR A 127 14.10 13.77 -2.41
C THR A 127 13.11 13.07 -1.50
N GLY A 128 13.52 12.80 -0.25
CA GLY A 128 12.68 12.18 0.76
C GLY A 128 13.42 11.89 2.06
N THR A 129 12.92 10.89 2.78
CA THR A 129 13.48 10.42 4.06
C THR A 129 14.25 9.13 3.84
N LEU A 130 15.56 9.15 4.11
CA LEU A 130 16.43 7.96 4.06
C LEU A 130 16.41 7.26 5.42
N LEU A 131 15.92 6.02 5.44
CA LEU A 131 15.92 5.15 6.62
C LEU A 131 17.32 4.55 6.85
N PRO A 132 17.67 4.17 8.08
CA PRO A 132 18.91 3.43 8.35
C PRO A 132 18.96 2.11 7.57
N ASP A 133 20.13 1.51 7.36
CA ASP A 133 20.15 0.15 6.78
C ASP A 133 19.54 -0.86 7.78
N ASN A 134 18.65 -1.74 7.31
CA ASN A 134 17.99 -2.77 8.10
C ASN A 134 18.57 -4.18 7.88
N ALA A 135 19.60 -4.30 7.05
CA ALA A 135 20.25 -5.57 6.79
C ALA A 135 21.23 -5.99 7.90
N VAL A 136 21.22 -7.27 8.22
CA VAL A 136 22.19 -7.93 9.09
C VAL A 136 22.95 -8.95 8.26
N ASP A 137 24.27 -8.80 8.17
CA ASP A 137 25.16 -9.84 7.62
C ASP A 137 25.22 -11.00 8.60
N VAL A 138 24.51 -12.08 8.28
CA VAL A 138 24.31 -13.23 9.18
C VAL A 138 25.60 -14.05 9.29
N ASN A 139 26.37 -14.12 8.21
CA ASN A 139 27.60 -14.92 8.15
C ASN A 139 28.86 -14.09 8.51
N GLY A 140 28.78 -12.76 8.43
CA GLY A 140 29.88 -11.83 8.69
C GLY A 140 30.90 -11.75 7.55
N ASP A 141 30.60 -12.34 6.40
CA ASP A 141 31.44 -12.38 5.20
C ASP A 141 30.76 -11.79 3.96
N GLY A 142 29.58 -11.19 4.12
CA GLY A 142 28.78 -10.59 3.04
C GLY A 142 28.06 -11.59 2.13
N SER A 143 28.08 -12.89 2.44
CA SER A 143 27.45 -13.91 1.60
C SER A 143 25.93 -14.03 1.80
N TYR A 144 25.41 -13.67 2.97
CA TYR A 144 24.00 -13.74 3.30
C TYR A 144 23.57 -12.61 4.24
N TYR A 145 22.55 -11.87 3.81
CA TYR A 145 21.93 -10.80 4.57
C TYR A 145 20.50 -11.18 4.96
N SER A 146 20.13 -10.82 6.17
CA SER A 146 18.76 -10.86 6.69
C SER A 146 18.24 -9.44 6.79
N LEU A 147 17.18 -9.11 6.08
CA LEU A 147 16.54 -7.79 6.14
C LEU A 147 15.50 -7.77 7.27
N VAL A 148 15.83 -7.09 8.36
CA VAL A 148 15.04 -7.11 9.59
C VAL A 148 13.97 -6.01 9.56
N PRO A 149 12.71 -6.30 9.91
CA PRO A 149 11.69 -5.28 9.96
C PRO A 149 11.95 -4.26 11.07
N TYR A 150 11.57 -3.01 10.83
CA TYR A 150 11.40 -2.01 11.88
C TYR A 150 10.14 -2.26 12.68
N GLU A 151 10.00 -1.61 13.83
CA GLU A 151 8.90 -1.89 14.76
C GLU A 151 7.52 -1.52 14.19
N TRP A 152 7.38 -0.36 13.55
CA TRP A 152 6.11 0.12 12.98
C TRP A 152 6.31 1.32 12.03
N GLY A 153 5.27 1.63 11.24
CA GLY A 153 5.19 2.89 10.46
C GLY A 153 5.79 2.84 9.06
N TYR A 154 6.12 1.65 8.55
CA TYR A 154 6.75 1.48 7.24
C TYR A 154 6.03 0.44 6.39
N VAL A 155 5.92 0.71 5.08
CA VAL A 155 5.35 -0.21 4.09
C VAL A 155 6.36 -1.29 3.75
N ASP A 156 5.88 -2.46 3.35
CA ASP A 156 6.75 -3.59 2.98
C ASP A 156 7.71 -4.00 4.09
N ASN A 157 7.25 -3.75 5.32
CA ASN A 157 8.01 -3.99 6.52
C ASN A 157 7.68 -5.38 7.08
N TYR A 158 6.38 -5.74 7.14
CA TYR A 158 5.90 -7.01 7.67
C TYR A 158 5.11 -7.83 6.64
N PRO A 159 5.13 -9.17 6.74
CA PRO A 159 4.40 -10.04 5.82
C PRO A 159 2.91 -9.74 5.71
N TYR A 160 2.33 -10.07 4.56
CA TYR A 160 0.90 -9.93 4.26
C TYR A 160 -0.02 -10.51 5.35
N SER A 161 0.39 -11.61 6.01
CA SER A 161 -0.38 -12.27 7.06
C SER A 161 -0.46 -11.48 8.38
N GLU A 162 0.44 -10.52 8.59
CA GLU A 162 0.53 -9.68 9.80
C GLU A 162 -0.09 -8.30 9.52
N GLN A 163 -1.37 -8.29 9.18
CA GLN A 163 -2.07 -7.07 8.75
C GLN A 163 -2.12 -5.99 9.84
N ASP A 164 -2.17 -6.39 11.11
CA ASP A 164 -2.12 -5.53 12.28
C ASP A 164 -0.82 -4.70 12.39
N LYS A 165 0.24 -5.13 11.70
CA LYS A 165 1.52 -4.40 11.60
C LYS A 165 1.68 -3.60 10.31
N ASN A 166 0.69 -3.67 9.43
CA ASN A 166 0.65 -3.00 8.13
C ASN A 166 -0.44 -1.91 8.09
N ILE A 167 -0.93 -1.50 9.27
CA ILE A 167 -1.86 -0.39 9.45
C ILE A 167 -1.11 0.90 9.80
N PHE A 168 -1.63 2.02 9.31
CA PHE A 168 -1.04 3.35 9.44
C PHE A 168 -2.07 4.29 10.04
N ASP A 169 -1.61 5.02 11.05
CA ASP A 169 -2.38 5.99 11.81
C ASP A 169 -2.01 7.39 11.34
N ILE A 170 -3.03 8.15 10.91
CA ILE A 170 -2.90 9.52 10.42
C ILE A 170 -2.35 10.47 11.51
N ASP A 171 -2.50 10.14 12.80
CA ASP A 171 -1.94 10.90 13.94
C ASP A 171 -0.41 10.82 14.07
N ASN A 172 0.23 10.04 13.20
CA ASN A 172 1.67 10.07 13.02
C ASN A 172 2.14 11.05 11.96
N ALA A 173 1.23 11.83 11.34
CA ALA A 173 1.61 12.88 10.42
C ALA A 173 2.54 13.91 11.07
N ILE A 174 3.65 14.19 10.40
CA ILE A 174 4.63 15.22 10.78
C ILE A 174 4.84 16.22 9.64
N ASP A 175 5.05 17.48 10.00
CA ASP A 175 5.45 18.53 9.07
C ASP A 175 6.93 18.42 8.68
N SER A 176 7.37 19.31 7.78
CA SER A 176 8.78 19.38 7.33
C SER A 176 9.80 19.70 8.44
N ALA A 177 9.34 20.19 9.60
CA ALA A 177 10.15 20.45 10.78
C ALA A 177 10.11 19.29 11.81
N GLY A 178 9.37 18.22 11.53
CA GLY A 178 9.20 17.07 12.40
C GLY A 178 8.16 17.27 13.51
N ASN A 179 7.35 18.33 13.46
CA ASN A 179 6.29 18.53 14.43
C ASN A 179 5.08 17.69 14.04
N LYS A 180 4.42 17.07 15.03
CA LYS A 180 3.14 16.40 14.81
C LYS A 180 2.08 17.38 14.28
N VAL A 181 1.32 16.92 13.30
CA VAL A 181 0.20 17.64 12.70
C VAL A 181 -1.05 16.79 12.82
N ILE A 182 -2.14 17.42 13.25
CA ILE A 182 -3.46 16.78 13.27
C ILE A 182 -4.15 17.12 11.96
N LEU A 183 -4.35 16.11 11.11
CA LEU A 183 -5.08 16.24 9.84
C LEU A 183 -6.55 15.84 10.05
N PRO A 184 -7.52 16.52 9.40
CA PRO A 184 -8.92 16.10 9.47
C PRO A 184 -9.19 14.78 8.69
N GLY A 185 -8.28 14.40 7.80
CA GLY A 185 -8.33 13.21 6.98
C GLY A 185 -7.29 13.30 5.87
N VAL A 186 -7.25 12.30 4.98
CA VAL A 186 -6.30 12.25 3.87
C VAL A 186 -7.01 11.90 2.56
N ASP A 187 -6.60 12.54 1.47
CA ASP A 187 -7.14 12.36 0.13
C ASP A 187 -6.11 11.69 -0.80
N PHE A 188 -4.83 11.94 -0.54
CA PHE A 188 -3.71 11.40 -1.31
C PHE A 188 -2.71 10.70 -0.42
N ILE A 189 -2.03 9.73 -1.01
CA ILE A 189 -0.95 8.98 -0.39
C ILE A 189 0.19 8.80 -1.39
N MET A 190 1.41 8.82 -0.88
CA MET A 190 2.62 8.49 -1.60
C MET A 190 3.44 7.52 -0.77
N ILE A 191 3.93 6.48 -1.41
CA ILE A 191 4.81 5.48 -0.78
C ILE A 191 6.13 5.53 -1.52
N GLN A 192 7.21 5.77 -0.80
CA GLN A 192 8.54 5.98 -1.37
C GLN A 192 9.54 4.97 -0.82
N SER A 193 10.32 4.36 -1.70
CA SER A 193 11.44 3.50 -1.32
C SER A 193 12.49 4.31 -0.55
N ALA A 194 12.76 3.88 0.67
CA ALA A 194 13.46 4.71 1.65
C ALA A 194 14.82 4.16 2.09
N ILE A 195 15.25 3.03 1.52
CA ILE A 195 16.57 2.43 1.76
C ILE A 195 17.47 2.61 0.53
N HIS A 196 18.73 2.96 0.78
CA HIS A 196 19.78 2.99 -0.23
C HIS A 196 20.94 2.06 0.13
N ALA A 197 20.79 0.78 -0.18
CA ALA A 197 21.82 -0.23 0.08
C ALA A 197 21.80 -1.35 -0.98
N ILE A 198 22.90 -2.08 -1.06
CA ILE A 198 23.08 -3.30 -1.87
C ILE A 198 23.68 -4.36 -0.95
N HIS A 199 23.03 -5.50 -0.84
CA HIS A 199 23.31 -6.53 0.16
C HIS A 199 23.81 -7.82 -0.49
N GLY A 200 25.02 -7.78 -1.06
CA GLY A 200 25.63 -8.96 -1.69
C GLY A 200 24.73 -9.58 -2.78
N ASN A 201 24.45 -10.87 -2.65
CA ASN A 201 23.69 -11.63 -3.66
C ASN A 201 22.19 -11.32 -3.71
N ILE A 202 21.60 -10.72 -2.66
CA ILE A 202 20.18 -10.36 -2.68
C ILE A 202 19.91 -9.06 -3.46
N GLY A 203 20.97 -8.30 -3.79
CA GLY A 203 20.87 -7.08 -4.58
C GLY A 203 20.45 -5.87 -3.75
N GLU A 204 19.80 -4.92 -4.39
CA GLU A 204 19.33 -3.67 -3.80
C GLU A 204 17.97 -3.84 -3.11
N SER A 205 17.77 -3.13 -1.99
CA SER A 205 16.45 -3.11 -1.33
C SER A 205 15.43 -2.30 -2.12
N SER A 206 14.24 -2.86 -2.33
CA SER A 206 13.17 -2.27 -3.14
C SER A 206 11.80 -2.45 -2.51
N THR A 207 11.20 -1.34 -2.05
CA THR A 207 9.85 -1.38 -1.48
C THR A 207 8.80 -1.78 -2.51
N GLU A 208 7.99 -2.77 -2.18
CA GLU A 208 6.87 -3.23 -2.96
C GLU A 208 5.52 -2.85 -2.34
N VAL A 209 4.53 -2.56 -3.19
CA VAL A 209 3.18 -2.19 -2.76
C VAL A 209 2.17 -3.03 -3.52
N SER A 210 1.43 -3.86 -2.79
CA SER A 210 0.40 -4.74 -3.35
C SER A 210 -1.03 -4.22 -3.14
N LYS A 211 -1.28 -3.48 -2.05
CA LYS A 211 -2.62 -2.95 -1.73
C LYS A 211 -2.55 -1.69 -0.89
N ILE A 212 -3.44 -0.73 -1.18
CA ILE A 212 -3.73 0.44 -0.35
C ILE A 212 -5.25 0.51 -0.16
N CYS A 213 -5.73 0.54 1.08
CA CYS A 213 -7.15 0.74 1.36
C CYS A 213 -7.38 1.31 2.76
N GLU A 214 -8.59 1.80 3.01
CA GLU A 214 -9.05 2.16 4.35
C GLU A 214 -9.13 0.90 5.25
N ALA A 215 -8.56 0.98 6.46
CA ALA A 215 -8.46 -0.13 7.40
C ALA A 215 -9.83 -0.59 7.92
N GLU A 216 -10.78 0.33 8.13
CA GLU A 216 -12.14 -0.02 8.58
C GLU A 216 -12.88 -0.91 7.57
N GLN A 217 -12.55 -0.85 6.27
CA GLN A 217 -13.15 -1.74 5.27
C GLN A 217 -12.78 -3.21 5.47
N ILE A 218 -11.69 -3.51 6.19
CA ILE A 218 -11.22 -4.86 6.45
C ILE A 218 -11.57 -5.34 7.86
N ILE A 219 -11.48 -4.48 8.88
CA ILE A 219 -11.95 -4.83 10.23
C ILE A 219 -13.45 -5.12 10.19
N THR A 220 -14.23 -4.37 9.41
CA THR A 220 -15.66 -4.66 9.23
C THR A 220 -15.90 -5.92 8.40
N SER A 221 -15.07 -6.23 7.39
CA SER A 221 -15.26 -7.45 6.58
C SER A 221 -14.79 -8.73 7.26
N ILE A 222 -13.82 -8.66 8.17
CA ILE A 222 -13.25 -9.81 8.89
C ILE A 222 -13.90 -10.01 10.27
N CYS A 223 -14.24 -8.93 10.98
CA CYS A 223 -14.83 -9.05 12.32
C CYS A 223 -16.36 -9.13 12.33
N ASN A 224 -17.07 -8.71 11.26
CA ASN A 224 -18.54 -8.75 11.21
C ASN A 224 -19.14 -9.70 10.17
N SER A 225 -18.37 -10.45 9.37
CA SER A 225 -19.00 -11.37 8.40
C SER A 225 -19.73 -12.50 9.12
N THR A 226 -21.01 -12.30 9.40
CA THR A 226 -21.92 -13.39 9.73
C THR A 226 -22.01 -14.25 8.48
N ILE A 227 -21.59 -15.51 8.57
CA ILE A 227 -21.76 -16.45 7.47
C ILE A 227 -23.26 -16.71 7.33
N VAL A 228 -23.88 -16.05 6.37
CA VAL A 228 -25.29 -16.29 6.02
C VAL A 228 -25.31 -17.27 4.85
N ASN A 229 -25.66 -18.53 5.14
CA ASN A 229 -25.87 -19.52 4.10
C ASN A 229 -27.28 -19.34 3.51
N SER A 230 -27.36 -19.32 2.18
CA SER A 230 -28.63 -19.19 1.47
C SER A 230 -28.60 -19.96 0.15
N TYR A 231 -29.79 -20.29 -0.37
CA TYR A 231 -29.97 -20.88 -1.68
C TYR A 231 -31.30 -20.40 -2.29
N VAL A 232 -31.39 -20.43 -3.61
CA VAL A 232 -32.61 -20.08 -4.36
C VAL A 232 -33.19 -21.34 -4.99
N VAL A 233 -34.47 -21.61 -4.74
CA VAL A 233 -35.23 -22.71 -5.34
C VAL A 233 -36.62 -22.21 -5.74
N ASP A 234 -37.08 -22.52 -6.94
CA ASP A 234 -38.41 -22.14 -7.45
C ASP A 234 -38.77 -20.64 -7.26
N LYS A 235 -37.79 -19.75 -7.46
CA LYS A 235 -37.89 -18.30 -7.21
C LYS A 235 -38.25 -17.95 -5.76
N GLU A 236 -37.86 -18.77 -4.81
CA GLU A 236 -37.86 -18.46 -3.39
C GLU A 236 -36.41 -18.44 -2.90
N LEU A 237 -36.02 -17.36 -2.23
CA LEU A 237 -34.76 -17.28 -1.52
C LEU A 237 -34.95 -17.85 -0.12
N ILE A 238 -34.10 -18.81 0.25
CA ILE A 238 -34.14 -19.46 1.55
C ILE A 238 -32.80 -19.21 2.26
N PHE A 239 -32.87 -18.63 3.45
CA PHE A 239 -31.75 -18.57 4.39
C PHE A 239 -31.79 -19.82 5.28
N THR A 240 -30.65 -20.44 5.55
CA THR A 240 -30.61 -21.65 6.41
C THR A 240 -31.03 -21.36 7.84
N GLU A 241 -30.85 -20.12 8.28
CA GLU A 241 -31.30 -19.58 9.57
C GLU A 241 -32.00 -18.23 9.34
N PRO A 242 -32.94 -17.81 10.21
CA PRO A 242 -33.53 -16.48 10.15
C PRO A 242 -32.48 -15.36 10.21
N LEU A 243 -32.67 -14.29 9.43
CA LEU A 243 -31.75 -13.14 9.45
C LEU A 243 -31.72 -12.48 10.83
N SER A 244 -30.53 -12.21 11.35
CA SER A 244 -30.35 -11.50 12.64
C SER A 244 -30.52 -9.98 12.51
N GLU A 245 -30.53 -9.45 11.29
CA GLU A 245 -30.65 -8.02 10.98
C GLU A 245 -31.42 -7.78 9.68
N THR A 246 -31.83 -6.53 9.43
CA THR A 246 -32.47 -6.15 8.18
C THR A 246 -31.46 -6.16 7.02
N ALA A 247 -31.87 -6.69 5.88
CA ALA A 247 -31.11 -6.70 4.65
C ALA A 247 -31.90 -6.03 3.51
N TYR A 248 -31.21 -5.71 2.42
CA TYR A 248 -31.80 -5.04 1.26
C TYR A 248 -31.36 -5.75 -0.01
N LEU A 249 -32.30 -5.96 -0.94
CA LEU A 249 -32.06 -6.57 -2.24
C LEU A 249 -31.89 -5.48 -3.31
N PHE A 250 -30.82 -5.57 -4.08
CA PHE A 250 -30.44 -4.62 -5.13
C PHE A 250 -30.34 -5.29 -6.51
N SER A 251 -30.66 -4.53 -7.56
CA SER A 251 -30.28 -4.88 -8.93
C SER A 251 -28.78 -4.69 -9.16
N VAL A 252 -28.23 -5.21 -10.28
CA VAL A 252 -26.81 -5.04 -10.62
C VAL A 252 -26.44 -3.57 -10.92
N GLU A 253 -27.42 -2.74 -11.27
CA GLU A 253 -27.27 -1.30 -11.44
C GLU A 253 -27.32 -0.53 -10.10
N GLY A 254 -27.40 -1.23 -8.97
CA GLY A 254 -27.36 -0.62 -7.63
C GLY A 254 -28.70 -0.06 -7.14
N LYS A 255 -29.81 -0.32 -7.83
CA LYS A 255 -31.14 0.11 -7.38
C LYS A 255 -31.67 -0.81 -6.27
N CYS A 256 -32.05 -0.25 -5.12
CA CYS A 256 -32.74 -0.99 -4.06
C CYS A 256 -34.15 -1.40 -4.54
N LEU A 257 -34.44 -2.69 -4.52
CA LEU A 257 -35.70 -3.27 -4.98
C LEU A 257 -36.62 -3.62 -3.81
N PHE A 258 -36.06 -4.22 -2.76
CA PHE A 258 -36.82 -4.66 -1.59
C PHE A 258 -36.00 -4.54 -0.30
N GLN A 259 -36.70 -4.34 0.81
CA GLN A 259 -36.20 -4.54 2.16
C GLN A 259 -36.62 -5.95 2.64
N ILE A 260 -35.72 -6.64 3.32
CA ILE A 260 -35.94 -7.95 3.94
C ILE A 260 -35.74 -7.76 5.44
N ASP A 261 -36.83 -7.85 6.21
CA ASP A 261 -36.78 -7.59 7.65
C ASP A 261 -36.00 -8.67 8.41
N SER A 262 -35.47 -8.32 9.57
CA SER A 262 -34.86 -9.28 10.50
C SER A 262 -35.89 -10.36 10.92
N GLY A 263 -35.43 -11.59 11.12
CA GLY A 263 -36.27 -12.74 11.47
C GLY A 263 -36.87 -13.47 10.26
N VAL A 264 -36.70 -12.92 9.04
CA VAL A 264 -37.12 -13.58 7.81
C VAL A 264 -36.13 -14.70 7.46
N ASN A 265 -36.65 -15.89 7.16
CA ASN A 265 -35.86 -17.02 6.64
C ASN A 265 -36.22 -17.40 5.19
N ARG A 266 -37.33 -16.86 4.65
CA ARG A 266 -37.80 -17.10 3.28
C ARG A 266 -38.28 -15.81 2.65
N PHE A 267 -37.90 -15.56 1.41
CA PHE A 267 -38.29 -14.36 0.67
C PHE A 267 -38.71 -14.69 -0.77
N ASP A 268 -39.88 -14.22 -1.18
CA ASP A 268 -40.45 -14.52 -2.50
C ASP A 268 -39.81 -13.62 -3.59
N LEU A 269 -39.23 -14.23 -4.61
CA LEU A 269 -38.58 -13.57 -5.74
C LEU A 269 -39.40 -13.66 -7.04
N LYS A 270 -40.65 -14.13 -7.00
CA LYS A 270 -41.48 -14.36 -8.20
C LYS A 270 -41.66 -13.13 -9.07
N VAL A 271 -41.72 -11.95 -8.45
CA VAL A 271 -41.87 -10.65 -9.11
C VAL A 271 -40.61 -10.18 -9.83
N LEU A 272 -39.47 -10.82 -9.58
CA LEU A 272 -38.20 -10.47 -10.21
C LEU A 272 -37.99 -11.19 -11.55
N PRO A 273 -37.48 -10.49 -12.57
CA PRO A 273 -37.00 -11.13 -13.79
C PRO A 273 -35.75 -11.97 -13.50
N ARG A 274 -35.46 -12.93 -14.38
CA ARG A 274 -34.24 -13.75 -14.27
C ARG A 274 -33.01 -12.86 -14.34
N GLY A 275 -32.05 -13.09 -13.46
CA GLY A 275 -30.87 -12.23 -13.37
C GLY A 275 -30.06 -12.42 -12.10
N ILE A 276 -29.00 -11.61 -11.99
CA ILE A 276 -28.15 -11.53 -10.80
C ILE A 276 -28.67 -10.42 -9.90
N TYR A 277 -28.68 -10.65 -8.60
CA TYR A 277 -29.04 -9.64 -7.60
C TYR A 277 -28.08 -9.70 -6.42
N ILE A 278 -27.96 -8.58 -5.71
CA ILE A 278 -27.12 -8.46 -4.52
C ILE A 278 -28.01 -8.26 -3.31
N ILE A 279 -27.82 -9.04 -2.27
CA ILE A 279 -28.38 -8.79 -0.95
C ILE A 279 -27.29 -8.18 -0.10
N LYS A 280 -27.57 -7.06 0.53
CA LYS A 280 -26.63 -6.38 1.42
C LYS A 280 -27.33 -6.03 2.71
N SER A 281 -26.69 -6.36 3.83
CA SER A 281 -27.01 -5.83 5.15
C SER A 281 -25.86 -4.97 5.64
N LYS A 282 -25.87 -4.62 6.93
CA LYS A 282 -24.72 -3.97 7.57
C LYS A 282 -23.51 -4.91 7.64
N ASN A 283 -23.74 -6.21 7.88
CA ASN A 283 -22.69 -7.16 8.24
C ASN A 283 -22.41 -8.25 7.19
N PHE A 284 -23.21 -8.35 6.11
CA PHE A 284 -22.94 -9.32 5.04
C PHE A 284 -23.37 -8.82 3.65
N VAL A 285 -22.79 -9.44 2.62
CA VAL A 285 -23.17 -9.28 1.22
C VAL A 285 -23.28 -10.65 0.57
N LEU A 286 -24.38 -10.91 -0.13
CA LEU A 286 -24.62 -12.15 -0.88
C LEU A 286 -24.96 -11.83 -2.34
N LYS A 287 -24.46 -12.65 -3.25
CA LYS A 287 -24.89 -12.66 -4.64
C LYS A 287 -25.87 -13.82 -4.83
N ILE A 288 -27.04 -13.53 -5.41
CA ILE A 288 -28.03 -14.55 -5.76
C ILE A 288 -28.34 -14.51 -7.25
N VAL A 289 -28.82 -15.64 -7.77
CA VAL A 289 -29.30 -15.79 -9.14
C VAL A 289 -30.75 -16.23 -9.09
N VAL A 290 -31.63 -15.51 -9.79
CA VAL A 290 -33.07 -15.78 -9.90
C VAL A 290 -33.40 -16.30 -11.30
#